data_AF-A0A1H0SBD8-F1
#
_entry.id   AF-A0A1H0SBD8-F1
#
_cell.length_a   1.000
_cell.length_b   1.000
_cell.length_c   1.000
_cell.angle_alpha   90.00
_cell.angle_beta   90.00
_cell.angle_gamma   90.00
#
_symmetry.space_group_name_H-M   'P 1'
#
loop_
_entity.id
_entity.type
_entity.pdbx_description
1 polymer ?
#
loop_
_entity_poly.entity_id
_entity_poly.type
_entity_poly.pdbx_seq_one_letter_code
_entity_poly.pdbx_strand_id
1 'polypeptide(L)'
;MDVRNSSKGWLVLWLEPLGEDRWLKPGEVVRVRSDYGGDEPAFSVDFWEDDRDRDAGIQNINVWIEQGDCYAEVTDHAGNVVECGHQRPEEVDRKWRASLGELPEQT
;
A
#
# COMPACT_ATOMS: atom_id res chain seq x y z
N MET A 1 -0.42 -12.05 5.46
CA MET A 1 0.96 -11.90 4.95
C MET A 1 1.63 -10.73 5.67
N ASP A 2 2.91 -10.86 6.03
CA ASP A 2 3.70 -9.73 6.56
C ASP A 2 4.50 -9.08 5.44
N VAL A 3 4.46 -7.75 5.36
CA VAL A 3 5.24 -6.93 4.42
C VAL A 3 6.17 -6.05 5.23
N ARG A 4 7.48 -6.19 5.01
CA ARG A 4 8.51 -5.40 5.69
C ARG A 4 9.27 -4.54 4.69
N ASN A 5 9.36 -3.23 4.95
CA ASN A 5 10.28 -2.38 4.21
C ASN A 5 11.72 -2.60 4.72
N SER A 6 12.49 -3.42 4.01
CA SER A 6 13.93 -3.63 4.29
C SER A 6 14.84 -2.75 3.43
N SER A 7 14.26 -1.83 2.65
CA SER A 7 15.01 -0.89 1.83
C SER A 7 15.57 0.26 2.66
N LYS A 8 16.44 1.08 2.05
CA LYS A 8 16.93 2.32 2.68
C LYS A 8 15.96 3.50 2.50
N GLY A 9 14.96 3.36 1.64
CA GLY A 9 14.03 4.41 1.25
C GLY A 9 12.59 4.06 1.60
N TRP A 10 11.65 4.74 0.96
CA TRP A 10 10.23 4.46 1.13
C TRP A 10 9.84 3.19 0.36
N LEU A 11 8.90 2.44 0.92
CA LEU A 11 8.19 1.38 0.21
C LEU A 11 6.72 1.77 0.15
N VAL A 12 6.18 1.89 -1.05
CA VAL A 12 4.74 2.01 -1.29
C VAL A 12 4.20 0.61 -1.51
N LEU A 13 3.35 0.18 -0.60
CA LEU A 13 2.54 -1.02 -0.73
C LEU A 13 1.20 -0.63 -1.34
N TRP A 14 0.95 -1.06 -2.57
CA TRP A 14 -0.37 -1.00 -3.20
C TRP A 14 -1.13 -2.29 -2.91
N LEU A 15 -2.34 -2.18 -2.37
CA LEU A 15 -3.24 -3.28 -2.11
C LEU A 15 -4.30 -3.31 -3.22
N GLU A 16 -4.25 -4.35 -4.02
CA GLU A 16 -5.07 -4.53 -5.20
C GLU A 16 -6.16 -5.60 -4.96
N PRO A 17 -7.35 -5.46 -5.56
CA PRO A 17 -7.69 -4.59 -6.69
C PRO A 17 -8.27 -3.21 -6.33
N LEU A 18 -8.23 -2.81 -5.06
CA LEU A 18 -8.86 -1.56 -4.60
C LEU A 18 -8.00 -0.31 -4.85
N GLY A 19 -6.75 -0.46 -5.27
CA GLY A 19 -5.83 0.65 -5.50
C GLY A 19 -5.49 1.43 -4.22
N GLU A 20 -5.47 0.78 -3.06
CA GLU A 20 -5.11 1.43 -1.79
C GLU A 20 -3.61 1.40 -1.53
N ASP A 21 -2.99 2.54 -1.22
CA ASP A 21 -1.56 2.61 -0.93
C ASP A 21 -1.25 2.82 0.56
N ARG A 22 -0.10 2.30 0.99
CA ARG A 22 0.49 2.51 2.33
C ARG A 22 1.99 2.79 2.19
N TRP A 23 2.43 3.92 2.72
CA TRP A 23 3.83 4.37 2.62
C TRP A 23 4.59 3.98 3.88
N LEU A 24 5.49 3.01 3.73
CA LEU A 24 6.24 2.41 4.82
C LEU A 24 7.64 3.02 4.88
N LYS A 25 8.05 3.46 6.07
CA LYS A 25 9.43 3.90 6.33
C LYS A 25 10.38 2.70 6.38
N PRO A 26 11.70 2.92 6.19
CA PRO A 26 12.69 1.87 6.43
C PRO A 26 12.50 1.18 7.78
N GLY A 27 12.41 -0.14 7.77
CA GLY A 27 12.21 -0.99 8.95
C GLY A 27 10.77 -1.20 9.39
N GLU A 28 9.81 -0.47 8.83
CA GLU A 28 8.38 -0.61 9.14
C GLU A 28 7.82 -1.94 8.58
N VAL A 29 6.84 -2.49 9.29
CA VAL A 29 6.21 -3.77 8.95
C VAL A 29 4.71 -3.63 9.13
N VAL A 30 3.96 -4.15 8.17
CA VAL A 30 2.51 -4.30 8.23
C VAL A 30 2.10 -5.74 7.96
N ARG A 31 0.94 -6.12 8.49
CA ARG A 31 0.32 -7.42 8.28
C ARG A 31 -0.99 -7.24 7.53
N VAL A 32 -1.09 -7.88 6.36
CA VAL A 32 -2.30 -7.96 5.53
C VAL A 32 -3.06 -9.25 5.86
N ARG A 33 -4.37 -9.17 6.12
CA ARG A 33 -5.25 -10.31 6.41
C ARG A 33 -6.49 -10.27 5.52
N SER A 34 -6.69 -11.31 4.71
CA SER A 34 -7.97 -11.67 4.10
C SER A 34 -8.56 -12.90 4.82
N ASP A 35 -9.88 -13.05 4.80
CA ASP A 35 -10.67 -14.11 5.46
C ASP A 35 -10.51 -15.48 4.74
N TYR A 36 -9.34 -16.09 4.90
CA TYR A 36 -8.97 -17.27 4.12
C TYR A 36 -9.82 -18.54 4.32
N GLY A 37 -10.02 -19.29 3.21
CA GLY A 37 -10.32 -20.73 3.20
C GLY A 37 -9.96 -21.45 1.89
N GLY A 38 -8.76 -22.06 1.78
CA GLY A 38 -8.47 -23.13 0.78
C GLY A 38 -7.18 -23.01 -0.05
N ASP A 39 -6.77 -24.13 -0.68
CA ASP A 39 -5.43 -24.49 -1.23
C ASP A 39 -4.76 -23.60 -2.32
N GLU A 40 -5.30 -22.42 -2.64
CA GLU A 40 -4.71 -21.46 -3.61
C GLU A 40 -4.03 -20.26 -2.91
N PRO A 41 -3.06 -19.58 -3.55
CA PRO A 41 -2.37 -18.47 -2.91
C PRO A 41 -3.32 -17.29 -2.70
N ALA A 42 -3.58 -16.94 -1.43
CA ALA A 42 -4.43 -15.79 -1.07
C ALA A 42 -3.89 -14.44 -1.57
N PHE A 43 -2.59 -14.35 -1.83
CA PHE A 43 -1.91 -13.15 -2.29
C PHE A 43 -0.96 -13.44 -3.44
N SER A 44 -0.92 -12.56 -4.44
CA SER A 44 0.20 -12.46 -5.37
C SER A 44 0.93 -11.13 -5.14
N VAL A 45 2.24 -11.10 -5.43
CA VAL A 45 3.09 -9.94 -5.15
C VAL A 45 3.88 -9.60 -6.40
N ASP A 46 3.66 -8.39 -6.92
CA ASP A 46 4.41 -7.84 -8.04
C ASP A 46 5.30 -6.70 -7.55
N PHE A 47 6.56 -6.71 -8.00
CA PHE A 47 7.48 -5.60 -7.82
C PHE A 47 7.52 -4.83 -9.13
N TRP A 48 7.37 -3.50 -9.08
CA TRP A 48 7.53 -2.67 -10.25
C TRP A 48 8.43 -1.47 -9.97
N GLU A 49 9.10 -1.04 -11.02
CA GLU A 49 10.13 -0.02 -10.97
C GLU A 49 9.69 1.14 -11.85
N ASP A 50 9.69 2.34 -11.29
CA ASP A 50 9.64 3.60 -12.04
C ASP A 50 10.91 4.37 -11.73
N ASP A 51 11.59 4.86 -12.79
CA ASP A 51 12.89 5.50 -12.64
C ASP A 51 12.81 6.78 -11.80
N ARG A 52 11.70 7.53 -11.85
CA ARG A 52 11.54 8.76 -11.06
C ARG A 52 11.34 8.42 -9.58
N ASP A 53 10.51 7.42 -9.30
CA ASP A 53 10.30 6.92 -7.94
C ASP A 53 11.60 6.37 -7.36
N ARG A 54 12.33 5.56 -8.14
CA ARG A 54 13.64 5.03 -7.75
C ARG A 54 14.63 6.14 -7.44
N ASP A 55 14.75 7.14 -8.31
CA ASP A 55 15.62 8.29 -8.11
C ASP A 55 15.23 9.09 -6.85
N ALA A 56 13.93 9.13 -6.51
CA ALA A 56 13.41 9.69 -5.28
C ALA A 56 13.57 8.78 -4.04
N GLY A 57 14.17 7.59 -4.20
CA GLY A 57 14.35 6.62 -3.13
C GLY A 57 13.06 5.92 -2.71
N ILE A 58 12.11 5.77 -3.63
CA ILE A 58 10.83 5.09 -3.46
C ILE A 58 10.89 3.73 -4.17
N GLN A 59 10.34 2.71 -3.55
CA GLN A 59 10.15 1.36 -4.10
C GLN A 59 8.67 1.05 -4.10
N ASN A 60 8.19 0.30 -5.09
CA ASN A 60 6.78 -0.02 -5.22
C ASN A 60 6.56 -1.53 -5.27
N ILE A 61 5.55 -1.99 -4.55
CA ILE A 61 5.00 -3.34 -4.69
C ILE A 61 3.49 -3.27 -4.82
N ASN A 62 2.93 -4.20 -5.57
CA ASN A 62 1.51 -4.51 -5.57
C ASN A 62 1.32 -5.83 -4.85
N VAL A 63 0.37 -5.86 -3.93
CA VAL A 63 -0.14 -7.07 -3.30
C VAL A 63 -1.56 -7.25 -3.78
N TRP A 64 -1.78 -8.23 -4.64
CA TRP A 64 -3.11 -8.60 -5.09
C TRP A 64 -3.72 -9.59 -4.11
N ILE A 65 -4.98 -9.36 -3.74
CA ILE A 65 -5.79 -10.32 -3.02
C ILE A 65 -6.47 -11.21 -4.07
N GLU A 66 -5.92 -12.39 -4.28
CA GLU A 66 -6.44 -13.35 -5.27
C GLU A 66 -7.64 -14.12 -4.70
N GLN A 67 -7.66 -14.34 -3.38
CA GLN A 67 -8.74 -15.04 -2.69
C GLN A 67 -9.05 -14.45 -1.30
N GLY A 68 -10.34 -14.51 -0.95
CA GLY A 68 -10.91 -13.90 0.26
C GLY A 68 -11.50 -12.52 -0.01
N ASP A 69 -11.74 -11.78 1.06
CA ASP A 69 -12.27 -10.43 1.06
C ASP A 69 -11.23 -9.46 0.48
N CYS A 70 -11.60 -8.77 -0.60
CA CYS A 70 -10.77 -7.74 -1.20
C CYS A 70 -10.64 -6.50 -0.30
N TYR A 71 -11.51 -6.35 0.71
CA TYR A 71 -11.38 -5.38 1.80
C TYR A 71 -10.50 -5.93 2.94
N ALA A 72 -9.30 -6.40 2.60
CA ALA A 72 -8.39 -6.98 3.58
C ALA A 72 -7.99 -5.95 4.65
N GLU A 73 -7.89 -6.44 5.89
CA GLU A 73 -7.41 -5.63 7.00
C GLU A 73 -5.88 -5.54 6.97
N VAL A 74 -5.35 -4.32 7.11
CA VAL A 74 -3.91 -4.08 7.25
C VAL A 74 -3.62 -3.54 8.65
N THR A 75 -2.70 -4.18 9.37
CA THR A 75 -2.36 -3.81 10.75
C THR A 75 -0.86 -3.65 10.98
N ASP A 76 -0.47 -2.83 11.95
CA ASP A 76 0.91 -2.78 12.45
C ASP A 76 1.21 -3.96 13.41
N HIS A 77 2.45 -4.03 13.93
CA HIS A 77 2.83 -5.08 14.89
C HIS A 77 2.08 -5.03 16.24
N ALA A 78 1.52 -3.88 16.62
CA ALA A 78 0.69 -3.73 17.81
C ALA A 78 -0.79 -4.10 17.55
N GLY A 79 -1.15 -4.38 16.29
CA GLY A 79 -2.51 -4.71 15.87
C GLY A 79 -3.38 -3.49 15.56
N ASN A 80 -2.81 -2.29 15.45
CA ASN A 80 -3.57 -1.10 15.04
C ASN A 80 -3.82 -1.14 13.53
N VAL A 81 -5.00 -0.70 13.10
CA VAL A 81 -5.34 -0.59 11.67
C VAL A 81 -4.47 0.48 11.00
N VAL A 82 -3.94 0.13 9.83
CA VAL A 82 -3.17 1.02 8.96
C VAL A 82 -4.03 1.31 7.74
N GLU A 83 -4.58 2.52 7.69
CA GLU A 83 -5.50 2.96 6.64
C GLU A 83 -4.81 3.21 5.29
N CYS A 84 -5.60 3.26 4.22
CA CYS A 84 -5.14 3.79 2.94
C CYS A 84 -4.60 5.22 3.09
N GLY A 85 -3.49 5.52 2.43
CA GLY A 85 -2.78 6.78 2.54
C GLY A 85 -1.89 6.91 3.79
N HIS A 86 -1.67 5.82 4.55
CA HIS A 86 -0.75 5.83 5.71
C HIS A 86 0.61 6.43 5.34
N GLN A 87 0.98 7.51 6.04
CA GLN A 87 2.20 8.30 5.82
C GLN A 87 2.42 8.79 4.37
N ARG A 88 1.37 8.82 3.54
CA ARG A 88 1.43 9.38 2.19
C ARG A 88 1.89 10.84 2.27
N PRO A 89 2.90 11.27 1.49
CA PRO A 89 3.35 12.65 1.50
C PRO A 89 2.20 13.61 1.18
N GLU A 90 2.11 14.75 1.88
CA GLU A 90 0.99 15.69 1.76
C GLU A 90 0.70 16.14 0.31
N GLU A 91 1.75 16.37 -0.48
CA GLU A 91 1.58 16.74 -1.89
C GLU A 91 0.93 15.61 -2.70
N VAL A 92 1.32 14.36 -2.45
CA VAL A 92 0.76 13.18 -3.10
C VAL A 92 -0.67 12.97 -2.66
N ASP A 93 -0.94 13.08 -1.35
CA ASP A 93 -2.29 12.98 -0.80
C ASP A 93 -3.24 14.02 -1.40
N ARG A 94 -2.79 15.28 -1.48
CA ARG A 94 -3.56 16.35 -2.11
C ARG A 94 -3.90 16.04 -3.57
N LYS A 95 -2.94 15.54 -4.36
CA LYS A 95 -3.18 15.15 -5.76
C LYS A 95 -4.16 13.99 -5.86
N TRP A 96 -4.03 12.99 -4.99
CA TRP A 96 -4.92 11.84 -4.93
C TRP A 96 -6.36 12.24 -4.59
N ARG A 97 -6.57 13.05 -3.55
CA ARG A 97 -7.91 13.55 -3.17
C ARG A 97 -8.54 14.44 -4.24
N ALA A 98 -7.74 15.23 -4.96
CA ALA A 98 -8.22 15.97 -6.11
C ALA A 98 -8.71 15.03 -7.23
N SER A 99 -8.02 13.91 -7.47
CA SER A 99 -8.43 12.93 -8.48
C SER A 99 -9.75 12.21 -8.15
N LEU A 100 -10.09 12.12 -6.87
CA LEU A 100 -11.38 11.60 -6.39
C LEU A 100 -12.52 12.63 -6.42
N GLY A 101 -12.24 13.88 -6.78
CA GLY A 101 -13.23 14.97 -6.74
C GLY A 101 -13.56 15.47 -5.33
N GLU A 102 -12.75 15.12 -4.33
CA GLU A 102 -12.95 15.54 -2.93
C GLU A 102 -12.44 16.94 -2.62
N LEU A 103 -11.67 17.54 -3.55
CA LEU A 103 -11.19 18.91 -3.46
C LEU A 103 -11.77 19.73 -4.62
N PRO A 104 -12.25 20.96 -4.39
CA PRO A 104 -12.70 21.83 -5.48
C PRO A 104 -11.55 22.08 -6.46
N GLU A 105 -11.84 22.08 -7.77
CA GLU A 105 -10.90 22.50 -8.80
C GLU A 105 -10.35 23.89 -8.43
N GLN A 106 -9.03 23.99 -8.27
CA GLN A 106 -8.39 25.27 -7.98
C GLN A 106 -8.61 26.18 -9.20
N THR A 107 -9.31 27.28 -8.95
CA THR A 107 -9.68 28.30 -9.95
C THR A 107 -8.49 29.17 -10.33
#